data_AF-A0A401Q7J5-F1
#
_entry.id   AF-A0A401Q7J5-F1
#
_cell.length_a   1.000
_cell.length_b   1.000
_cell.length_c   1.000
_cell.angle_alpha   90.00
_cell.angle_beta   90.00
_cell.angle_gamma   90.00
#
_symmetry.space_group_name_H-M   'P 1'
#
loop_
_entity.id
_entity.type
_entity.pdbx_description
1 polymer ?
#
loop_
_entity_poly.entity_id
_entity_poly.type
_entity_poly.pdbx_seq_one_letter_code
_entity_poly.pdbx_strand_id
1 'polypeptide(L)'
;LELDAVKEENNKLQQIYDVQEVSAVDVKKINHEKNELQQAIIFLNKNLEDAEKRMWNEEIKVTKAKEMLEVRLQDYHTMARKLKLIPKAAANAQAQNFEISLLDLVSGKRTSQNTEKIKLALINQLKQLNDDVEHLKHKKMSVQEAREQVQTMIDDKANDVKMLKEQIRKVDETIEQEKDDDDRKAAKQVQELESLENQRKRLQKHLNEELDEAVGQLKIAKYQYVEVRF
;
A
#
# COMPACT_ATOMS: atom_id res chain seq x y z
N LEU A 1 -94.22 -8.39 -83.29
CA LEU A 1 -93.09 -9.18 -83.85
C LEU A 1 -91.88 -9.12 -82.92
N GLU A 2 -91.14 -8.01 -82.78
CA GLU A 2 -90.02 -7.95 -81.81
C GLU A 2 -90.47 -8.00 -80.35
N LEU A 3 -91.54 -7.29 -79.99
CA LEU A 3 -92.06 -7.29 -78.61
C LEU A 3 -92.56 -8.66 -78.17
N ASP A 4 -93.12 -9.44 -79.10
CA ASP A 4 -93.63 -10.78 -78.82
C ASP A 4 -92.47 -11.78 -78.71
N ALA A 5 -91.46 -11.67 -79.56
CA ALA A 5 -90.23 -12.46 -79.47
C ALA A 5 -89.48 -12.21 -78.16
N VAL A 6 -89.37 -10.95 -77.73
CA VAL A 6 -88.74 -10.58 -76.44
C VAL A 6 -89.55 -11.08 -75.26
N LYS A 7 -90.89 -11.06 -75.31
CA LYS A 7 -91.73 -11.64 -74.26
C LYS A 7 -91.61 -13.16 -74.17
N GLU A 8 -91.48 -13.82 -75.31
CA GLU A 8 -91.34 -15.28 -75.36
C GLU A 8 -89.95 -15.73 -74.93
N GLU A 9 -88.91 -14.96 -75.25
CA GLU A 9 -87.56 -15.15 -74.73
C GLU A 9 -87.47 -14.86 -73.23
N ASN A 10 -88.12 -13.80 -72.73
CA ASN A 10 -88.20 -13.54 -71.29
C ASN A 10 -88.95 -14.65 -70.55
N ASN A 11 -90.06 -15.17 -71.10
CA ASN A 11 -90.77 -16.29 -70.49
C ASN A 11 -89.92 -17.57 -70.48
N LYS A 12 -89.12 -17.83 -71.53
CA LYS A 12 -88.18 -18.95 -71.55
C LYS A 12 -87.06 -18.78 -70.53
N LEU A 13 -86.48 -17.59 -70.43
CA LEU A 13 -85.42 -17.30 -69.47
C LEU A 13 -85.94 -17.34 -68.04
N GLN A 14 -87.15 -16.83 -67.79
CA GLN A 14 -87.81 -16.91 -66.49
C GLN A 14 -88.14 -18.36 -66.12
N GLN A 15 -88.63 -19.18 -67.05
CA GLN A 15 -88.81 -20.62 -66.81
C GLN A 15 -87.50 -21.34 -66.52
N ILE A 16 -86.43 -21.03 -67.25
CA ILE A 16 -85.10 -21.61 -67.00
C ILE A 16 -84.62 -21.21 -65.61
N TYR A 17 -84.78 -19.94 -65.23
CA TYR A 17 -84.40 -19.41 -63.92
C TYR A 17 -85.24 -20.01 -62.78
N ASP A 18 -86.55 -20.13 -62.95
CA ASP A 18 -87.47 -20.68 -61.94
C ASP A 18 -87.28 -22.20 -61.76
N VAL A 19 -86.78 -22.90 -62.79
CA VAL A 19 -86.43 -24.34 -62.75
C VAL A 19 -84.98 -24.58 -62.33
N GLN A 20 -84.15 -23.53 -62.31
CA GLN A 20 -82.76 -23.60 -61.87
C GLN A 20 -82.69 -23.67 -60.34
N GLU A 21 -83.09 -24.81 -59.78
CA GLU A 21 -82.77 -25.14 -58.40
C GLU A 21 -81.26 -25.26 -58.26
N VAL A 22 -80.69 -24.65 -57.21
CA VAL A 22 -79.30 -24.91 -56.85
C VAL A 22 -79.17 -26.42 -56.66
N SER A 23 -78.47 -27.09 -57.57
CA SER A 23 -78.38 -28.54 -57.56
C SER A 23 -77.93 -28.98 -56.18
N ALA A 24 -78.58 -30.00 -55.60
CA ALA A 24 -78.18 -30.54 -54.31
C ALA A 24 -76.69 -30.95 -54.27
N VAL A 25 -76.09 -31.20 -55.45
CA VAL A 25 -74.66 -31.42 -55.64
C VAL A 25 -73.84 -30.15 -55.40
N ASP A 26 -74.27 -29.01 -55.93
CA ASP A 26 -73.58 -27.72 -55.77
C ASP A 26 -73.67 -27.22 -54.33
N VAL A 27 -74.83 -27.36 -53.67
CA VAL A 27 -74.98 -27.04 -52.25
C VAL A 27 -74.06 -27.90 -51.38
N LYS A 28 -73.93 -29.20 -51.69
CA LYS A 28 -72.99 -30.10 -50.98
C LYS A 28 -71.54 -29.70 -51.21
N LYS A 29 -71.17 -29.33 -52.43
CA LYS A 29 -69.82 -28.86 -52.77
C LYS A 29 -69.47 -27.58 -52.02
N ILE A 30 -70.34 -26.57 -52.06
CA ILE A 30 -70.14 -25.31 -51.33
C ILE A 30 -70.04 -25.54 -49.83
N ASN A 31 -70.87 -26.42 -49.26
CA ASN A 31 -70.78 -26.76 -47.84
C ASN A 31 -69.50 -27.51 -47.48
N HIS A 32 -69.01 -28.38 -48.36
CA HIS A 32 -67.73 -29.07 -48.19
C HIS A 32 -66.57 -28.08 -48.21
N GLU A 33 -66.48 -27.22 -49.23
CA GLU A 33 -65.46 -26.18 -49.34
C GLU A 33 -65.52 -25.19 -48.17
N LYS A 34 -66.73 -24.80 -47.74
CA LYS A 34 -66.92 -23.96 -46.55
C LYS A 34 -66.38 -24.63 -45.28
N ASN A 35 -66.64 -25.93 -45.10
CA ASN A 35 -66.11 -26.68 -43.96
C ASN A 35 -64.58 -26.79 -44.03
N GLU A 36 -64.00 -27.05 -45.20
CA GLU A 36 -62.54 -27.09 -45.38
C GLU A 36 -61.89 -25.74 -45.06
N LEU A 37 -62.46 -24.64 -45.56
CA LEU A 37 -62.00 -23.29 -45.25
C LEU A 37 -62.11 -22.98 -43.75
N GLN A 38 -63.20 -23.38 -43.10
CA GLN A 38 -63.34 -23.21 -41.66
C GLN A 38 -62.27 -24.00 -40.88
N GLN A 39 -61.98 -25.24 -41.28
CA GLN A 39 -60.89 -26.03 -40.68
C GLN A 39 -59.53 -25.38 -40.91
N ALA A 40 -59.27 -24.87 -42.12
CA ALA A 40 -58.04 -24.15 -42.43
C ALA A 40 -57.87 -22.88 -41.58
N ILE A 41 -58.95 -22.10 -41.38
CA ILE A 41 -58.95 -20.92 -40.51
C ILE A 41 -58.62 -21.32 -39.07
N ILE A 42 -59.28 -22.36 -38.53
CA ILE A 42 -59.01 -22.84 -37.17
C ILE A 42 -57.54 -23.26 -37.02
N PHE A 43 -57.01 -24.00 -38.00
CA PHE A 43 -55.63 -24.45 -38.00
C PHE A 43 -54.63 -23.28 -38.07
N LEU A 44 -54.84 -22.32 -38.99
CA LEU A 44 -53.97 -21.15 -39.13
C LEU A 44 -54.01 -20.24 -37.91
N ASN A 45 -55.18 -20.03 -37.31
CA ASN A 45 -55.31 -19.27 -36.06
C ASN A 45 -54.53 -19.92 -34.93
N LYS A 46 -54.63 -21.26 -34.79
CA LYS A 46 -53.85 -21.99 -33.79
C LYS A 46 -52.34 -21.86 -34.02
N ASN A 47 -51.89 -21.96 -35.27
CA ASN A 47 -50.47 -21.79 -35.60
C ASN A 47 -49.98 -20.37 -35.34
N LEU A 48 -50.82 -19.36 -35.60
CA LEU A 48 -50.51 -17.97 -35.31
C LEU A 48 -50.35 -17.75 -33.80
N GLU A 49 -51.31 -18.21 -33.00
CA GLU A 49 -51.22 -18.14 -31.52
C GLU A 49 -49.96 -18.83 -30.99
N ASP A 50 -49.60 -19.99 -31.54
CA ASP A 50 -48.39 -20.72 -31.14
C ASP A 50 -47.11 -19.96 -31.54
N ALA A 51 -47.10 -19.31 -32.71
CA ALA A 51 -45.97 -18.49 -33.15
C ALA A 51 -45.81 -17.22 -32.30
N GLU A 52 -46.91 -16.54 -31.97
CA GLU A 52 -46.93 -15.37 -31.09
C GLU A 52 -46.44 -15.72 -29.69
N LYS A 53 -46.91 -16.84 -29.10
CA LYS A 53 -46.42 -17.33 -27.81
C LYS A 53 -44.91 -17.61 -27.84
N ARG A 54 -44.39 -18.21 -28.92
CA ARG A 54 -42.94 -18.45 -29.07
C ARG A 54 -42.17 -17.14 -29.17
N MET A 55 -42.65 -16.19 -29.98
CA MET A 55 -42.03 -14.88 -30.14
C MET A 55 -41.95 -14.14 -28.80
N TRP A 56 -43.07 -14.08 -28.07
CA TRP A 56 -43.13 -13.47 -26.75
C TRP A 56 -42.15 -14.11 -25.75
N ASN A 57 -42.07 -15.45 -25.75
CA ASN A 57 -41.12 -16.17 -24.90
C ASN A 57 -39.65 -15.84 -25.25
N GLU A 58 -39.33 -15.68 -26.53
CA GLU A 58 -38.00 -15.25 -26.96
C GLU A 58 -37.71 -13.78 -26.60
N GLU A 59 -38.67 -12.88 -26.75
CA GLU A 59 -38.53 -11.48 -26.32
C GLU A 59 -38.27 -11.37 -24.82
N ILE A 60 -38.96 -12.17 -23.99
CA ILE A 60 -38.69 -12.25 -22.55
C ILE A 60 -37.26 -12.73 -22.30
N LYS A 61 -36.79 -13.76 -23.01
CA LYS A 61 -35.42 -14.28 -22.84
C LYS A 61 -34.38 -13.23 -23.21
N VAL A 62 -34.55 -12.54 -24.33
CA VAL A 62 -33.65 -11.48 -24.78
C VAL A 62 -33.65 -10.32 -23.79
N THR A 63 -34.82 -9.91 -23.29
CA THR A 63 -34.94 -8.84 -22.29
C THR A 63 -34.20 -9.19 -21.01
N LYS A 64 -34.41 -10.40 -20.47
CA LYS A 64 -33.69 -10.88 -19.28
C LYS A 64 -32.18 -10.94 -19.50
N ALA A 65 -31.72 -11.42 -20.66
CA ALA A 65 -30.31 -11.47 -20.99
C ALA A 65 -29.69 -10.07 -21.08
N LYS A 66 -30.42 -9.10 -21.65
CA LYS A 66 -30.00 -7.70 -21.72
C LYS A 66 -29.88 -7.07 -20.34
N GLU A 67 -30.86 -7.25 -19.47
CA GLU A 67 -30.82 -6.75 -18.09
C GLU A 67 -29.61 -7.32 -17.32
N MET A 68 -29.37 -8.63 -17.43
CA MET A 68 -28.20 -9.27 -16.81
C MET A 68 -26.87 -8.71 -17.35
N LEU A 69 -26.80 -8.42 -18.64
CA LEU A 69 -25.62 -7.83 -19.26
C LEU A 69 -25.39 -6.39 -18.78
N GLU A 70 -26.44 -5.59 -18.67
CA GLU A 70 -26.38 -4.22 -18.17
C GLU A 70 -25.90 -4.16 -16.71
N VAL A 71 -26.42 -5.05 -15.85
CA VAL A 71 -25.95 -5.16 -14.45
C VAL A 71 -24.46 -5.51 -14.41
N ARG A 72 -24.02 -6.53 -15.16
CA ARG A 72 -22.60 -6.92 -15.19
C ARG A 72 -21.70 -5.81 -15.74
N LEU A 73 -22.17 -5.08 -16.75
CA LEU A 73 -21.43 -3.96 -17.31
C LEU A 73 -21.27 -2.83 -16.28
N GLN A 74 -22.33 -2.54 -15.53
CA GLN A 74 -22.29 -1.55 -14.46
C GLN A 74 -21.36 -1.97 -13.32
N ASP A 75 -21.36 -3.24 -12.92
CA ASP A 75 -20.43 -3.78 -11.92
C ASP A 75 -18.98 -3.63 -12.37
N TYR A 76 -18.71 -3.98 -13.64
CA TYR A 76 -17.40 -3.80 -14.25
C TYR A 76 -16.96 -2.33 -14.22
N HIS A 77 -17.79 -1.40 -14.69
CA HIS A 77 -17.43 0.02 -14.68
C HIS A 77 -17.26 0.57 -13.27
N THR A 78 -18.06 0.12 -12.32
CA THR A 78 -17.93 0.50 -10.90
C THR A 78 -16.57 0.07 -10.36
N MET A 79 -16.17 -1.18 -10.62
CA MET A 79 -14.86 -1.68 -10.21
C MET A 79 -13.72 -0.97 -10.93
N ALA A 80 -13.83 -0.77 -12.25
CA ALA A 80 -12.82 -0.10 -13.05
C ALA A 80 -12.60 1.36 -12.62
N ARG A 81 -13.67 2.08 -12.23
CA ARG A 81 -13.55 3.43 -11.63
C ARG A 81 -12.87 3.39 -10.26
N LYS A 82 -13.20 2.43 -9.39
CA LYS A 82 -12.52 2.24 -8.10
C LYS A 82 -11.02 1.98 -8.28
N LEU A 83 -10.66 1.22 -9.32
CA LEU A 83 -9.28 0.95 -9.72
C LEU A 83 -8.61 2.09 -10.50
N LYS A 84 -9.30 3.22 -10.72
CA LYS A 84 -8.80 4.38 -11.49
C LYS A 84 -8.36 4.01 -12.91
N LEU A 85 -9.10 3.12 -13.56
CA LEU A 85 -8.88 2.69 -14.96
C LEU A 85 -9.79 3.42 -15.96
N ILE A 86 -10.94 3.94 -15.49
CA ILE A 86 -11.89 4.73 -16.27
C ILE A 86 -12.07 6.08 -15.56
N PRO A 87 -12.01 7.23 -16.27
CA PRO A 87 -11.86 7.39 -17.73
C PRO A 87 -10.43 7.13 -18.23
N LYS A 88 -10.18 7.22 -19.54
CA LYS A 88 -8.84 7.04 -20.16
C LYS A 88 -7.72 7.90 -19.54
N ALA A 89 -8.09 9.04 -18.94
CA ALA A 89 -7.18 9.95 -18.25
C ALA A 89 -6.94 9.59 -16.76
N ALA A 90 -7.53 8.50 -16.27
CA ALA A 90 -7.38 8.08 -14.89
C ALA A 90 -5.95 7.56 -14.62
N ALA A 91 -5.50 7.70 -13.37
CA ALA A 91 -4.11 7.48 -12.99
C ALA A 91 -3.55 6.11 -13.40
N ASN A 92 -4.37 5.05 -13.32
CA ASN A 92 -3.95 3.68 -13.62
C ASN A 92 -4.31 3.26 -15.06
N ALA A 93 -4.95 4.14 -15.83
CA ALA A 93 -5.41 3.83 -17.18
C ALA A 93 -4.26 3.78 -18.21
N GLN A 94 -3.11 4.39 -17.93
CA GLN A 94 -1.93 4.39 -18.83
C GLN A 94 -2.28 4.74 -20.29
N ALA A 95 -3.17 5.72 -20.48
CA ALA A 95 -3.70 6.13 -21.77
C ALA A 95 -4.48 5.04 -22.56
N GLN A 96 -4.92 3.97 -21.91
CA GLN A 96 -5.78 2.95 -22.49
C GLN A 96 -7.24 3.17 -22.13
N ASN A 97 -8.14 2.77 -23.03
CA ASN A 97 -9.58 2.83 -22.78
C ASN A 97 -10.08 1.50 -22.22
N PHE A 98 -10.44 1.50 -20.94
CA PHE A 98 -11.05 0.35 -20.26
C PHE A 98 -12.58 0.42 -20.29
N GLU A 99 -13.20 1.41 -20.93
CA GLU A 99 -14.65 1.50 -20.98
C GLU A 99 -15.23 0.58 -22.07
N ILE A 100 -16.16 -0.29 -21.65
CA ILE A 100 -16.94 -1.14 -22.54
C ILE A 100 -18.28 -0.46 -22.84
N SER A 101 -18.64 -0.32 -24.12
CA SER A 101 -19.93 0.21 -24.56
C SER A 101 -20.94 -0.90 -24.86
N LEU A 102 -22.18 -0.75 -24.39
CA LEU A 102 -23.28 -1.68 -24.67
C LEU A 102 -23.59 -1.74 -26.19
N LEU A 103 -23.44 -0.61 -26.88
CA LEU A 103 -23.66 -0.53 -28.34
C LEU A 103 -22.62 -1.36 -29.11
N ASP A 104 -21.39 -1.39 -28.60
CA ASP A 104 -20.34 -2.22 -29.16
C ASP A 104 -20.64 -3.70 -28.92
N LEU A 105 -21.21 -4.08 -27.78
CA LEU A 105 -21.61 -5.46 -27.44
C LEU A 105 -22.71 -6.00 -28.37
N VAL A 106 -23.72 -5.19 -28.66
CA VAL A 106 -24.87 -5.62 -29.48
C VAL A 106 -24.53 -5.63 -30.98
N SER A 107 -23.60 -4.78 -31.43
CA SER A 107 -23.27 -4.65 -32.86
C SER A 107 -22.33 -5.74 -33.42
N GLY A 108 -21.79 -6.62 -32.58
CA GLY A 108 -21.04 -7.84 -32.95
C GLY A 108 -19.73 -7.66 -33.74
N LYS A 109 -19.47 -6.48 -34.31
CA LYS A 109 -18.37 -6.25 -35.26
C LYS A 109 -17.07 -5.73 -34.64
N ARG A 110 -17.06 -5.30 -33.37
CA ARG A 110 -15.87 -4.71 -32.71
C ARG A 110 -15.66 -5.11 -31.24
N THR A 111 -16.56 -5.88 -30.65
CA THR A 111 -16.59 -6.11 -29.21
C THR A 111 -15.56 -7.10 -28.70
N SER A 112 -15.40 -8.23 -29.38
CA SER A 112 -14.45 -9.28 -28.98
C SER A 112 -13.02 -8.75 -28.96
N GLN A 113 -12.68 -7.88 -29.91
CA GLN A 113 -11.36 -7.25 -29.98
C GLN A 113 -11.12 -6.23 -28.84
N ASN A 114 -12.13 -5.47 -28.42
CA ASN A 114 -11.95 -4.49 -27.35
C ASN A 114 -11.86 -5.17 -25.97
N THR A 115 -12.69 -6.17 -25.70
CA THR A 115 -12.64 -6.91 -24.43
C THR A 115 -11.36 -7.74 -24.29
N GLU A 116 -10.88 -8.32 -25.38
CA GLU A 116 -9.61 -9.06 -25.39
C GLU A 116 -8.39 -8.15 -25.22
N LYS A 117 -8.39 -6.97 -25.85
CA LYS A 117 -7.36 -5.94 -25.62
C LYS A 117 -7.36 -5.47 -24.17
N ILE A 118 -8.53 -5.18 -23.61
CA ILE A 118 -8.69 -4.82 -22.19
C ILE A 118 -8.13 -5.92 -21.29
N LYS A 119 -8.48 -7.19 -21.56
CA LYS A 119 -7.99 -8.34 -20.79
C LYS A 119 -6.48 -8.46 -20.86
N LEU A 120 -5.89 -8.37 -22.05
CA LEU A 120 -4.45 -8.47 -22.25
C LEU A 120 -3.71 -7.33 -21.54
N ALA A 121 -4.25 -6.11 -21.62
CA ALA A 121 -3.71 -4.95 -20.91
C ALA A 121 -3.70 -5.15 -19.40
N LEU A 122 -4.80 -5.63 -18.81
CA LEU A 122 -4.89 -5.91 -17.38
C LEU A 122 -3.91 -7.01 -16.96
N ILE A 123 -3.75 -8.07 -17.76
CA ILE A 123 -2.77 -9.14 -17.48
C ILE A 123 -1.35 -8.59 -17.49
N ASN A 124 -1.01 -7.75 -18.46
CA ASN A 124 0.31 -7.14 -18.55
C ASN A 124 0.57 -6.18 -17.37
N GLN A 125 -0.42 -5.38 -16.98
CA GLN A 125 -0.34 -4.52 -15.80
C GLN A 125 -0.14 -5.34 -14.52
N LEU A 126 -0.88 -6.44 -14.34
CA LEU A 126 -0.71 -7.34 -13.20
C LEU A 126 0.68 -7.96 -13.16
N LYS A 127 1.22 -8.38 -14.32
CA LYS A 127 2.57 -8.92 -14.41
C LYS A 127 3.61 -7.87 -14.01
N GLN A 128 3.52 -6.66 -14.56
CA GLN A 128 4.43 -5.57 -14.21
C GLN A 128 4.38 -5.24 -12.71
N LEU A 129 3.18 -5.14 -12.14
CA LEU A 129 3.01 -4.90 -10.70
C LEU A 129 3.63 -6.01 -9.86
N ASN A 130 3.49 -7.27 -10.28
CA ASN A 130 4.09 -8.40 -9.59
C ASN A 130 5.63 -8.35 -9.64
N ASP A 131 6.19 -8.04 -10.80
CA ASP A 131 7.64 -7.90 -10.99
C ASP A 131 8.19 -6.72 -10.14
N ASP A 132 7.49 -5.59 -10.10
CA ASP A 132 7.83 -4.44 -9.27
C ASP A 132 7.77 -4.76 -7.76
N VAL A 133 6.76 -5.52 -7.33
CA VAL A 133 6.62 -5.97 -5.93
C VAL A 133 7.78 -6.87 -5.54
N GLU A 134 8.14 -7.85 -6.37
CA GLU A 134 9.29 -8.71 -6.09
C GLU A 134 10.59 -7.89 -6.07
N HIS A 135 10.81 -6.97 -7.02
CA HIS A 135 11.98 -6.10 -7.00
C HIS A 135 12.06 -5.24 -5.71
N LEU A 136 10.95 -4.62 -5.29
CA LEU A 136 10.90 -3.83 -4.06
C LEU A 136 11.15 -4.68 -2.81
N LYS A 137 10.69 -5.94 -2.80
CA LYS A 137 10.93 -6.89 -1.72
C LYS A 137 12.41 -7.25 -1.61
N HIS A 138 13.09 -7.53 -2.73
CA HIS A 138 14.54 -7.76 -2.74
C HIS A 138 15.30 -6.53 -2.25
N LYS A 139 14.93 -5.33 -2.71
CA LYS A 139 15.54 -4.08 -2.24
C LYS A 139 15.33 -3.85 -0.75
N LYS A 140 14.13 -4.13 -0.24
CA LYS A 140 13.83 -4.06 1.20
C LYS A 140 14.72 -5.00 2.01
N MET A 141 14.90 -6.23 1.54
CA MET A 141 15.76 -7.23 2.20
C MET A 141 17.21 -6.75 2.27
N SER A 142 17.77 -6.30 1.16
CA SER A 142 19.14 -5.75 1.13
C SER A 142 19.34 -4.55 2.06
N VAL A 143 18.37 -3.62 2.10
CA VAL A 143 18.43 -2.49 3.04
C VAL A 143 18.32 -2.94 4.49
N GLN A 144 17.51 -3.97 4.76
CA GLN A 144 17.37 -4.54 6.10
C GLN A 144 18.68 -5.20 6.56
N GLU A 145 19.34 -5.97 5.70
CA GLU A 145 20.65 -6.58 5.99
C GLU A 145 21.71 -5.52 6.29
N ALA A 146 21.77 -4.45 5.48
CA ALA A 146 22.69 -3.34 5.71
C ALA A 146 22.40 -2.62 7.04
N ARG A 147 21.12 -2.45 7.39
CA ARG A 147 20.71 -1.89 8.68
C ARG A 147 21.17 -2.77 9.85
N GLU A 148 20.98 -4.08 9.75
CA GLU A 148 21.39 -5.04 10.79
C GLU A 148 22.91 -5.00 10.99
N GLN A 149 23.68 -4.95 9.89
CA GLN A 149 25.14 -4.79 9.95
C GLN A 149 25.56 -3.50 10.66
N VAL A 150 24.97 -2.36 10.30
CA VAL A 150 25.26 -1.07 10.94
C VAL A 150 24.89 -1.09 12.42
N GLN A 151 23.79 -1.74 12.78
CA GLN A 151 23.38 -1.89 14.18
C GLN A 151 24.43 -2.65 15.00
N THR A 152 24.94 -3.78 14.48
CA THR A 152 26.02 -4.52 15.13
C THR A 152 27.27 -3.66 15.32
N MET A 153 27.66 -2.89 14.30
CA MET A 153 28.83 -1.98 14.41
C MET A 153 28.63 -0.89 15.46
N ILE A 154 27.41 -0.35 15.60
CA ILE A 154 27.07 0.62 16.64
C ILE A 154 27.20 0.00 18.02
N ASP A 155 26.71 -1.22 18.20
CA ASP A 155 26.76 -1.93 19.49
C ASP A 155 28.22 -2.24 19.89
N ASP A 156 29.04 -2.68 18.94
CA ASP A 156 30.48 -2.88 19.15
C ASP A 156 31.18 -1.58 19.57
N LYS A 157 30.92 -0.48 18.86
CA LYS A 157 31.49 0.83 19.20
C LYS A 157 30.99 1.36 20.54
N ALA A 158 29.74 1.08 20.91
CA ALA A 158 29.22 1.44 22.22
C ALA A 158 29.96 0.69 23.35
N ASN A 159 30.34 -0.57 23.12
CA ASN A 159 31.14 -1.34 24.06
C ASN A 159 32.58 -0.82 24.14
N ASP A 160 33.21 -0.49 23.01
CA ASP A 160 34.53 0.17 22.99
C ASP A 160 34.53 1.45 23.84
N VAL A 161 33.51 2.29 23.67
CA VAL A 161 33.36 3.55 24.44
C VAL A 161 33.21 3.27 25.94
N LYS A 162 32.44 2.25 26.33
CA LYS A 162 32.32 1.86 27.75
C LYS A 162 33.66 1.42 28.33
N MET A 163 34.42 0.62 27.59
CA MET A 163 35.75 0.17 28.03
C MET A 163 36.73 1.33 28.17
N LEU A 164 36.76 2.26 27.21
CA LEU A 164 37.62 3.44 27.26
C LEU A 164 37.26 4.34 28.44
N LYS A 165 35.96 4.55 28.72
CA LYS A 165 35.51 5.32 29.89
C LYS A 165 35.99 4.69 31.20
N GLU A 166 35.94 3.36 31.31
CA GLU A 166 36.42 2.66 32.49
C GLU A 166 37.95 2.75 32.65
N GLN A 167 38.69 2.71 31.53
CA GLN A 167 40.14 2.93 31.57
C GLN A 167 40.50 4.34 32.02
N ILE A 168 39.81 5.36 31.49
CA ILE A 168 39.98 6.76 31.92
C ILE A 168 39.71 6.88 33.43
N ARG A 169 38.61 6.32 33.92
CA ARG A 169 38.26 6.33 35.35
C ARG A 169 39.37 5.75 36.23
N LYS A 170 39.98 4.64 35.83
CA LYS A 170 41.09 4.02 36.58
C LYS A 170 42.35 4.89 36.59
N VAL A 171 42.65 5.55 35.47
CA VAL A 171 43.79 6.47 35.39
C VAL A 171 43.56 7.68 36.29
N ASP A 172 42.37 8.27 36.26
CA ASP A 172 41.99 9.38 37.13
C ASP A 172 42.12 9.01 38.62
N GLU A 173 41.65 7.81 39.00
CA GLU A 173 41.80 7.29 40.37
C GLU A 173 43.28 7.12 40.77
N THR A 174 44.12 6.67 39.85
CA THR A 174 45.56 6.50 40.10
C THR A 174 46.24 7.86 40.29
N ILE A 175 45.92 8.84 39.45
CA ILE A 175 46.46 10.20 39.54
C ILE A 175 46.10 10.84 40.89
N GLU A 176 44.85 10.69 41.34
CA GLU A 176 44.45 11.27 42.63
C GLU A 176 45.16 10.58 43.81
N GLN A 177 45.36 9.26 43.75
CA GLN A 177 46.13 8.53 44.76
C GLN A 177 47.59 8.98 44.82
N GLU A 178 48.25 9.12 43.67
CA GLU A 178 49.64 9.59 43.60
C GLU A 178 49.79 11.00 44.16
N LYS A 179 48.84 11.89 43.82
CA LYS A 179 48.78 13.25 44.35
C LYS A 179 48.61 13.28 45.88
N ASP A 180 47.67 12.51 46.43
CA ASP A 180 47.46 12.40 47.87
C ASP A 180 48.72 11.89 48.60
N ASP A 181 49.42 10.91 48.01
CA ASP A 181 50.65 10.37 48.57
C ASP A 181 51.82 11.38 48.51
N ASP A 182 51.92 12.15 47.44
CA ASP A 182 52.92 13.19 47.31
C ASP A 182 52.64 14.37 48.26
N ASP A 183 51.38 14.77 48.44
CA ASP A 183 50.97 15.76 49.44
C ASP A 183 51.33 15.28 50.87
N ARG A 184 51.11 14.00 51.18
CA ARG A 184 51.51 13.41 52.47
C ARG A 184 53.02 13.39 52.66
N LYS A 185 53.79 13.05 51.62
CA LYS A 185 55.26 13.08 51.67
C LYS A 185 55.77 14.51 51.87
N ALA A 186 55.23 15.47 51.13
CA ALA A 186 55.58 16.88 51.26
C ALA A 186 55.28 17.39 52.69
N ALA A 187 54.12 17.07 53.25
CA ALA A 187 53.77 17.44 54.62
C ALA A 187 54.75 16.87 55.66
N LYS A 188 55.14 15.60 55.52
CA LYS A 188 56.16 14.98 56.39
C LYS A 188 57.52 15.66 56.28
N GLN A 189 57.95 15.97 55.06
CA GLN A 189 59.22 16.69 54.82
C GLN A 189 59.20 18.08 55.42
N VAL A 190 58.10 18.82 55.30
CA VAL A 190 57.93 20.14 55.95
C VAL A 190 58.04 20.00 57.47
N GLN A 191 57.35 19.03 58.07
CA GLN A 191 57.41 18.79 59.52
C GLN A 191 58.83 18.42 59.99
N GLU A 192 59.55 17.61 59.21
CA GLU A 192 60.93 17.23 59.50
C GLU A 192 61.87 18.46 59.41
N LEU A 193 61.71 19.29 58.38
CA LEU A 193 62.46 20.54 58.23
C LEU A 193 62.21 21.51 59.40
N GLU A 194 60.95 21.68 59.82
CA GLU A 194 60.60 22.51 60.98
C GLU A 194 61.24 22.00 62.28
N SER A 195 61.23 20.67 62.49
CA SER A 195 61.88 20.03 63.63
C SER A 195 63.39 20.27 63.64
N LEU A 196 64.06 20.05 62.50
CA LEU A 196 65.49 20.28 62.34
C LEU A 196 65.85 21.75 62.50
N GLU A 197 65.03 22.67 61.99
CA GLU A 197 65.25 24.11 62.16
C GLU A 197 65.09 24.53 63.63
N ASN A 198 64.11 23.98 64.34
CA ASN A 198 63.95 24.20 65.78
C ASN A 198 65.14 23.67 66.58
N GLN A 199 65.66 22.48 66.24
CA GLN A 199 66.89 21.94 66.84
C GLN A 199 68.08 22.85 66.56
N ARG A 200 68.27 23.30 65.31
CA ARG A 200 69.31 24.25 64.91
C ARG A 200 69.24 25.54 65.73
N LYS A 201 68.04 26.12 65.90
CA LYS A 201 67.82 27.33 66.72
C LYS A 201 68.20 27.11 68.19
N ARG A 202 67.87 25.95 68.78
CA ARG A 202 68.26 25.60 70.16
C ARG A 202 69.77 25.48 70.31
N LEU A 203 70.43 24.75 69.40
CA LEU A 203 71.89 24.61 69.41
C LEU A 203 72.59 25.95 69.21
N GLN A 204 72.09 26.79 68.30
CA GLN A 204 72.63 28.14 68.09
C GLN A 204 72.50 29.01 69.34
N LYS A 205 71.36 28.94 70.05
CA LYS A 205 71.17 29.65 71.33
C LYS A 205 72.17 29.17 72.39
N HIS A 206 72.31 27.86 72.55
CA HIS A 206 73.23 27.27 73.51
C HIS A 206 74.69 27.65 73.23
N LEU A 207 75.12 27.58 71.97
CA LEU A 207 76.47 28.00 71.57
C LEU A 207 76.74 29.48 71.87
N ASN A 208 75.74 30.35 71.65
CA ASN A 208 75.86 31.77 71.99
C ASN A 208 75.96 31.97 73.51
N GLU A 209 75.17 31.26 74.31
CA GLU A 209 75.25 31.29 75.79
C GLU A 209 76.63 30.83 76.29
N GLU A 210 77.14 29.71 75.78
CA GLU A 210 78.48 29.20 76.12
C GLU A 210 79.60 30.17 75.68
N LEU A 211 79.45 30.80 74.51
CA LEU A 211 80.40 31.80 74.03
C LEU A 211 80.39 33.04 74.94
N ASP A 212 79.21 33.53 75.33
CA ASP A 212 79.07 34.66 76.26
C ASP A 212 79.67 34.33 77.64
N GLU A 213 79.45 33.11 78.13
CA GLU A 213 80.07 32.61 79.36
C GLU A 213 81.59 32.55 79.24
N ALA A 214 82.13 31.96 78.17
CA ALA A 214 83.58 31.87 77.94
C ALA A 214 84.23 33.25 77.80
N VAL A 215 83.58 34.18 77.10
CA VAL A 215 84.02 35.58 76.99
C VAL A 215 83.95 36.28 78.36
N GLY A 216 82.91 36.01 79.15
CA GLY A 216 82.77 36.49 80.52
C GLY A 216 83.88 35.99 81.43
N GLN A 217 84.15 34.68 81.42
CA GLN A 217 85.26 34.06 82.17
C GLN A 217 86.61 34.62 81.73
N LEU A 218 86.83 34.81 80.42
CA LEU A 218 88.05 35.43 79.91
C LEU A 218 88.22 36.87 80.41
N LYS A 219 87.14 37.66 80.49
CA LYS A 219 87.18 39.00 81.09
C LYS A 219 87.54 38.93 82.57
N ILE A 220 86.93 38.04 83.35
CA ILE A 220 87.23 37.87 84.79
C ILE A 220 88.70 37.48 84.99
N ALA A 221 89.19 36.48 84.25
CA ALA A 221 90.59 36.05 84.30
C ALA A 221 91.56 37.19 83.95
N LYS A 222 91.21 38.04 82.96
CA LYS A 222 91.98 39.25 82.65
C LYS A 222 91.97 40.26 83.80
N TYR A 223 90.84 40.52 84.45
CA TYR A 223 90.78 41.41 85.62
C TYR A 223 91.63 40.90 86.78
N GLN A 224 91.53 39.61 87.11
CA GLN A 224 92.33 38.99 88.18
C GLN A 224 93.83 39.01 87.88
N TYR A 225 94.24 38.81 86.63
CA TYR A 225 95.64 38.94 86.22
C TYR A 225 96.18 40.37 86.36
N VAL A 226 95.31 41.38 86.23
CA VAL A 226 95.67 42.79 86.42
C VAL A 226 95.72 43.17 87.92
N GLU A 227 94.87 42.59 88.78
CA GLU A 227 94.92 42.80 90.24
C GLU A 227 96.08 42.10 90.94
N VAL A 228 96.56 40.95 90.46
CA VAL A 228 97.71 40.21 91.05
C VAL A 228 99.06 40.85 90.66
N ARG A 229 99.06 41.90 89.84
CA ARG A 229 100.27 42.56 89.30
C ARG A 229 100.57 43.94 89.90
N PHE A 230 100.01 44.24 91.08
CA PHE A 230 100.38 45.36 91.96
C PHE A 230 100.70 44.83 93.35
#